data_AF-A0AAV7PY96-F1
#
_entry.id   AF-A0AAV7PY96-F1
#
_cell.length_a   1.000
_cell.length_b   1.000
_cell.length_c   1.000
_cell.angle_alpha   90.00
_cell.angle_beta   90.00
_cell.angle_gamma   90.00
#
_symmetry.space_group_name_H-M   'P 1'
#
loop_
_entity.id
_entity.type
_entity.pdbx_description
1 polymer ?
#
loop_
_entity_poly.entity_id
_entity_poly.type
_entity_poly.pdbx_seq_one_letter_code
_entity_poly.pdbx_strand_id
1 'polypeptide(L)'
;MAFRFFETEERVSIYKKHMILAPKEVYVVIMSYLEEKKGRPFDLAVDVGCGSGQSTNVLAAHFQKVVGIDISEAQIQESKRVGSPPNVSYL
;
A
#
# COMPACT_ATOMS: atom_id res chain seq x y z
N MET A 1 4.27 5.63 26.31
CA MET A 1 4.87 4.82 25.23
C MET A 1 3.76 4.29 24.34
N ALA A 2 3.86 4.45 23.02
CA ALA A 2 2.91 3.84 22.09
C ALA A 2 3.13 2.32 22.04
N PHE A 3 2.05 1.54 22.11
CA PHE A 3 2.12 0.10 21.95
C PHE A 3 2.37 -0.26 20.48
N ARG A 4 3.38 -1.10 20.22
CA ARG A 4 3.75 -1.55 18.87
C ARG A 4 3.15 -2.93 18.60
N PHE A 5 2.16 -3.01 17.70
CA PHE A 5 1.39 -4.24 17.48
C PHE A 5 1.96 -5.13 16.37
N PHE A 6 2.57 -4.56 15.34
CA PHE A 6 3.02 -5.26 14.13
C PHE A 6 4.53 -5.48 14.14
N GLU A 7 5.06 -6.16 15.16
CA GLU A 7 6.52 -6.39 15.28
C GLU A 7 6.92 -7.82 14.91
N THR A 8 5.95 -8.74 14.79
CA THR A 8 6.21 -10.16 14.55
C THR A 8 5.63 -10.62 13.22
N GLU A 9 6.33 -11.54 12.56
CA GLU A 9 5.87 -12.14 11.30
C GLU A 9 4.51 -12.83 11.45
N GLU A 10 4.27 -13.50 12.58
CA GLU A 10 3.00 -14.16 12.86
C GLU A 10 1.83 -13.17 12.82
N ARG A 11 1.96 -12.03 13.51
CA ARG A 11 0.90 -11.02 13.54
C ARG A 11 0.69 -10.37 12.19
N VAL A 12 1.77 -10.10 11.45
CA VAL A 12 1.71 -9.57 10.09
C VAL A 12 1.02 -10.55 9.14
N SER A 13 1.33 -11.84 9.24
CA SER A 13 0.69 -12.90 8.46
C SER A 13 -0.81 -13.01 8.75
N ILE A 14 -1.20 -12.98 10.03
CA ILE A 14 -2.61 -12.97 10.44
C ILE A 14 -3.31 -11.73 9.90
N TYR A 15 -2.72 -10.55 10.08
CA TYR A 15 -3.27 -9.30 9.58
C TYR A 15 -3.51 -9.35 8.08
N LYS A 16 -2.49 -9.72 7.30
CA LYS A 16 -2.57 -9.83 5.84
C LYS A 16 -3.67 -10.81 5.41
N LYS A 17 -3.79 -11.96 6.08
CA LYS A 17 -4.80 -12.99 5.78
C LYS A 17 -6.24 -12.49 5.99
N HIS A 18 -6.45 -11.61 6.96
CA HIS A 18 -7.78 -11.16 7.36
C HIS A 18 -8.12 -9.73 6.92
N MET A 19 -7.15 -8.97 6.43
CA MET A 19 -7.39 -7.61 5.95
C MET A 19 -8.18 -7.64 4.64
N ILE A 20 -9.31 -6.94 4.67
CA ILE A 20 -10.22 -6.80 3.53
C ILE A 20 -9.80 -5.55 2.76
N LEU A 21 -9.50 -5.71 1.48
CA LEU A 21 -9.26 -4.59 0.59
C LEU A 21 -10.54 -3.80 0.37
N ALA A 22 -10.41 -2.49 0.19
CA ALA A 22 -11.54 -1.65 -0.16
C ALA A 22 -12.18 -2.16 -1.47
N PRO A 23 -13.51 -2.04 -1.62
CA PRO A 23 -14.17 -2.31 -2.89
C PRO A 23 -13.64 -1.42 -4.01
N LYS A 24 -13.73 -1.90 -5.26
CA LYS A 24 -13.20 -1.18 -6.44
C LYS A 24 -13.81 0.21 -6.60
N GLU A 25 -15.06 0.37 -6.20
CA GLU A 25 -15.84 1.59 -6.26
C GLU A 25 -15.18 2.72 -5.45
N VAL A 26 -14.55 2.39 -4.33
CA VAL A 26 -13.81 3.37 -3.52
C VAL A 26 -12.61 3.91 -4.28
N TYR A 27 -11.84 3.02 -4.94
CA TYR A 27 -10.71 3.44 -5.77
C TYR A 27 -11.14 4.29 -6.96
N VAL A 28 -12.28 3.96 -7.59
CA VAL A 28 -12.86 4.78 -8.68
C VAL A 28 -13.13 6.20 -8.19
N VAL A 29 -13.81 6.35 -7.04
CA VAL A 29 -14.10 7.67 -6.47
C VAL A 29 -12.82 8.45 -6.18
N ILE A 30 -11.80 7.81 -5.59
CA ILE A 30 -10.50 8.44 -5.30
C ILE A 30 -9.81 8.90 -6.58
N MET A 31 -9.74 8.05 -7.61
CA MET A 31 -9.06 8.38 -8.87
C MET A 31 -9.81 9.47 -9.65
N SER A 32 -11.14 9.44 -9.67
CA SER A 32 -11.95 10.50 -10.29
C SER A 32 -11.74 11.85 -9.61
N TYR A 33 -11.71 11.88 -8.28
CA TYR A 33 -11.42 13.10 -7.54
C TYR A 33 -10.01 13.63 -7.83
N LEU A 34 -9.01 12.75 -7.86
CA LEU A 34 -7.64 13.14 -8.17
C LEU A 34 -7.49 13.67 -9.59
N GLU A 35 -8.16 13.04 -10.57
CA GLU A 35 -8.17 13.49 -11.96
C GLU A 35 -8.83 14.86 -12.11
N GLU A 36 -9.94 15.12 -11.41
CA GLU A 36 -10.59 16.44 -11.38
C GLU A 36 -9.67 17.52 -10.80
N LYS A 37 -8.94 17.22 -9.72
CA LYS A 37 -8.14 18.23 -8.99
C LYS A 37 -6.74 18.44 -9.55
N LYS A 38 -6.12 17.41 -10.10
CA LYS A 38 -4.70 17.42 -10.51
C LYS A 38 -4.49 17.12 -11.99
N GLY A 39 -5.42 16.42 -12.63
CA GLY A 39 -5.25 15.91 -13.99
C GLY A 39 -4.21 14.77 -14.08
N ARG A 40 -4.05 14.24 -15.29
CA ARG A 40 -3.07 13.19 -15.63
C ARG A 40 -1.80 13.79 -16.26
N PRO A 41 -0.65 13.09 -16.27
CA PRO A 41 -0.40 11.75 -15.72
C PRO A 41 -0.28 11.71 -14.19
N PHE A 42 -0.46 10.52 -13.63
CA PHE A 42 -0.21 10.24 -12.22
C PHE A 42 1.20 9.67 -12.06
N ASP A 43 2.16 10.52 -11.71
CA ASP A 43 3.57 10.13 -11.70
C ASP A 43 3.95 9.31 -10.45
N LEU A 44 3.74 9.86 -9.26
CA LEU A 44 4.16 9.25 -8.00
C LEU A 44 3.01 9.20 -6.98
N ALA A 45 2.79 8.02 -6.40
CA ALA A 45 2.02 7.84 -5.18
C ALA A 45 2.92 7.42 -4.02
N VAL A 46 2.62 7.93 -2.82
CA VAL A 46 3.23 7.48 -1.57
C VAL A 46 2.11 6.93 -0.69
N ASP A 47 2.18 5.64 -0.36
CA ASP A 47 1.24 4.93 0.49
C ASP A 47 1.80 4.90 1.93
N VAL A 48 1.24 5.72 2.82
CA VAL A 48 1.74 5.93 4.18
C VAL A 48 1.04 4.99 5.15
N GLY A 49 1.80 4.21 5.91
CA GLY A 49 1.25 3.13 6.72
C GLY A 49 0.79 1.97 5.83
N CYS A 50 1.59 1.63 4.82
CA CYS A 50 1.22 0.68 3.77
C CYS A 50 1.05 -0.76 4.26
N GLY A 51 1.51 -1.08 5.48
CA GLY A 51 1.52 -2.42 6.03
C GLY A 51 2.19 -3.41 5.07
N SER A 52 1.54 -4.54 4.84
CA SER A 52 2.03 -5.61 3.96
C SER A 52 1.85 -5.31 2.46
N GLY A 53 1.53 -4.06 2.09
CA GLY A 53 1.55 -3.57 0.70
C GLY A 53 0.30 -3.86 -0.12
N GLN A 54 -0.80 -4.31 0.51
CA GLN A 54 -2.02 -4.72 -0.20
C GLN A 54 -2.64 -3.56 -0.99
N SER A 55 -2.79 -2.37 -0.38
CA SER A 55 -3.23 -1.15 -1.06
C SER A 55 -2.21 -0.62 -2.06
N THR A 56 -0.92 -0.70 -1.71
CA THR A 56 0.20 -0.22 -2.53
C THR A 56 0.19 -0.89 -3.90
N ASN A 57 -0.05 -2.20 -3.94
CA ASN A 57 -0.15 -2.96 -5.18
C ASN A 57 -1.36 -2.55 -6.03
N VAL A 58 -2.48 -2.15 -5.43
CA VAL A 58 -3.64 -1.62 -6.17
C VAL A 58 -3.30 -0.28 -6.82
N LEU A 59 -2.58 0.60 -6.10
CA LEU A 59 -2.15 1.90 -6.63
C LEU A 59 -1.18 1.75 -7.81
N ALA A 60 -0.42 0.65 -7.89
CA ALA A 60 0.55 0.41 -8.97
C ALA A 60 -0.09 0.39 -10.37
N ALA A 61 -1.39 0.07 -10.48
CA ALA A 61 -2.11 0.09 -11.74
C ALA A 61 -2.46 1.52 -12.23
N HIS A 62 -2.36 2.52 -11.35
CA HIS A 62 -2.80 3.89 -11.62
C HIS A 62 -1.66 4.89 -11.70
N PHE A 63 -0.50 4.60 -11.09
CA PHE A 63 0.64 5.51 -10.99
C PHE A 63 1.88 4.95 -11.68
N GLN A 64 2.71 5.84 -12.25
CA GLN A 64 3.98 5.44 -12.86
C GLN A 64 4.97 4.88 -11.83
N LYS A 65 4.94 5.39 -10.59
CA LYS A 65 5.72 4.90 -9.46
C LYS A 65 4.90 4.92 -8.18
N VAL A 66 5.08 3.90 -7.34
CA VAL A 66 4.46 3.84 -6.01
C VAL A 66 5.53 3.52 -4.97
N VAL A 67 5.51 4.27 -3.87
CA VAL A 67 6.37 4.03 -2.71
C VAL A 67 5.49 3.72 -1.50
N GLY A 68 5.56 2.49 -0.99
CA GLY A 68 4.94 2.14 0.27
C GLY A 68 5.89 2.40 1.44
N ILE A 69 5.42 3.05 2.49
CA ILE A 69 6.20 3.28 3.72
C ILE A 69 5.41 2.81 4.95
N ASP A 70 6.09 2.13 5.87
CA ASP A 70 5.50 1.71 7.14
C ASP A 70 6.57 1.74 8.25
N ILE A 71 6.16 2.02 9.48
CA ILE A 71 7.07 2.02 10.63
C ILE A 71 7.41 0.59 11.11
N SER A 72 6.60 -0.39 10.71
CA SER A 72 6.81 -1.79 11.01
C SER A 72 7.75 -2.44 9.98
N GLU A 73 8.96 -2.78 10.43
CA GLU A 73 9.90 -3.56 9.61
C GLU A 73 9.29 -4.90 9.21
N ALA A 74 8.55 -5.56 10.10
CA ALA A 74 7.90 -6.84 9.81
C ALA A 74 6.88 -6.74 8.67
N GLN A 75 6.11 -5.64 8.60
CA GLN A 75 5.18 -5.38 7.49
C GLN A 75 5.93 -5.14 6.17
N ILE A 76 7.02 -4.36 6.20
CA ILE A 76 7.85 -4.08 5.03
C ILE A 76 8.58 -5.33 4.52
N GLN A 77 9.05 -6.21 5.41
CA GLN A 77 9.64 -7.47 4.99
C GLN A 77 8.60 -8.39 4.35
N GLU A 78 7.38 -8.43 4.88
CA GLU A 78 6.30 -9.20 4.26
C GLU A 78 5.92 -8.64 2.88
N SER A 79 5.87 -7.32 2.70
CA SER A 79 5.55 -6.71 1.41
C SER A 79 6.64 -6.99 0.36
N LYS A 80 7.91 -7.07 0.76
CA LYS A 80 9.04 -7.45 -0.10
C LYS A 80 9.02 -8.94 -0.48
N ARG A 81 8.47 -9.83 0.36
CA ARG A 81 8.32 -11.27 0.07
C ARG A 81 7.28 -11.54 -1.00
N VAL A 82 6.20 -10.76 -1.01
CA VAL A 82 5.15 -10.84 -2.03
C VAL A 82 5.66 -10.09 -3.25
N GLY A 83 6.02 -10.82 -4.31
CA GLY A 83 6.46 -10.22 -5.57
C GLY A 83 5.56 -9.05 -5.94
N SER A 84 6.14 -7.85 -5.98
CA SER A 84 5.41 -6.61 -6.21
C SER A 84 5.62 -6.15 -7.65
N PRO A 85 4.68 -5.37 -8.22
CA PRO A 85 4.86 -4.80 -9.54
C PRO A 85 6.19 -4.02 -9.65
N PRO A 86 6.82 -3.98 -10.83
CA PRO A 86 8.17 -3.40 -10.99
C PRO A 86 8.24 -1.90 -10.70
N ASN A 87 7.09 -1.21 -10.70
CA ASN A 87 6.97 0.20 -10.36
C ASN A 87 6.71 0.47 -8.87
N VAL A 88 6.78 -0.56 -8.02
CA VAL A 88 6.58 -0.45 -6.57
C VAL A 88 7.91 -0.62 -5.82
N SER A 89 8.14 0.23 -4.83
CA SER A 89 9.23 0.08 -3.86
C SER A 89 8.70 0.26 -2.44
N TYR A 90 9.29 -0.47 -1.49
CA TYR A 90 8.98 -0.34 -0.06
C TYR A 90 10.18 0.20 0.71
N LEU A 91 9.95 1.23 1.52
CA LEU A 91 10.93 1.82 2.41
C LEU A 91 10.62 1.47 3.86
#